data_AF-A0A0P7V3A5-F1
#
_entry.id   AF-A0A0P7V3A5-F1
#
_cell.length_a   1.000
_cell.length_b   1.000
_cell.length_c   1.000
_cell.angle_alpha   90.00
_cell.angle_beta   90.00
_cell.angle_gamma   90.00
#
_symmetry.space_group_name_H-M   'P 1'
#
loop_
_entity.id
_entity.type
_entity.pdbx_description
1 polymer ?
#
loop_
_entity_poly.entity_id
_entity_poly.type
_entity_poly.pdbx_seq_one_letter_code
_entity_poly.pdbx_strand_id
1 'polypeptide(L)'
;VILILTKLYDFNLGSVTESSLWRSADYGTTYEKLNDKVASKTILSYLYVSPTNKKKIMVLSDPEAESSVLISADEGASFLKLRLTFNILSLLFHPVEEDWILAYSHNQKLYSSMDFGRKWQLVLEHVTPNRFYWAVTGLDKEADLVHMEVRMPNGRARYVTCRVQSCTEGGRTYPFRGSIDTSSLVVQDSYVFIQVTTAGRASYYVSYQRRPFQKIRLPKYSLPKDMHIVSTDKNQVFAAVQEWNQNDTYNLYTSDTEGIHFTLALENVKTSRGQEGNIVIDLYETYITYSKGHDWRLLQAPSTDLAGNAIHCVLPFCSLHLQLKMPENPFSSGGICSESSAPGIIVAAGNVGTELSYSGTGMFISSDAGNTWRQIFEEEHSIWFLDHGGALLAVAQAAGPIRHFWLSFDEGLQWERHSFSRVPLYVDGILVEPGIESHIMTYVTKEVGSSSVGKWDTQDAASMETTPSPELRQWQVDMVQ
;
A
#
# COMPACT_ATOMS: atom_id res chain seq x y z
N VAL A 1 -19.56 -9.19 6.31
CA VAL A 1 -18.93 -10.21 7.20
C VAL A 1 -17.55 -9.72 7.62
N ILE A 2 -17.18 -9.87 8.89
CA ILE A 2 -15.87 -9.48 9.43
C ILE A 2 -15.17 -10.73 9.97
N LEU A 3 -13.88 -10.89 9.64
CA LEU A 3 -13.03 -11.96 10.14
C LEU A 3 -11.87 -11.37 10.92
N ILE A 4 -11.58 -11.91 12.11
CA ILE A 4 -10.47 -11.47 12.95
C ILE A 4 -9.61 -12.67 13.29
N LEU A 5 -8.32 -12.54 13.01
CA LEU A 5 -7.30 -13.51 13.40
C LEU A 5 -6.48 -12.94 14.56
N THR A 6 -6.72 -13.45 15.76
CA THR A 6 -5.93 -13.10 16.95
C THR A 6 -4.76 -14.06 17.08
N LYS A 7 -3.55 -13.54 17.31
CA LYS A 7 -2.33 -14.33 17.50
C LYS A 7 -1.63 -13.92 18.78
N LEU A 8 -1.13 -14.91 19.52
CA LEU A 8 -0.24 -14.69 20.65
C LEU A 8 1.18 -14.96 20.18
N TYR A 9 1.98 -13.89 20.09
CA TYR A 9 3.39 -13.98 19.72
C TYR A 9 4.25 -14.01 20.98
N ASP A 10 5.07 -15.04 21.13
CA ASP A 10 6.05 -15.12 22.22
C ASP A 10 7.39 -14.55 21.74
N PHE A 11 7.77 -13.40 22.29
CA PHE A 11 9.01 -12.71 21.94
C PHE A 11 10.27 -13.52 22.31
N ASN A 12 10.20 -14.44 23.27
CA ASN A 12 11.36 -15.26 23.67
C ASN A 12 11.62 -16.39 22.69
N LEU A 13 10.55 -16.95 22.11
CA LEU A 13 10.61 -18.06 21.17
C LEU A 13 10.67 -17.58 19.71
N GLY A 14 10.28 -16.33 19.44
CA GLY A 14 10.24 -15.78 18.09
C GLY A 14 9.16 -16.41 17.21
N SER A 15 8.12 -16.99 17.82
CA SER A 15 7.07 -17.73 17.12
C SER A 15 5.69 -17.48 17.71
N VAL A 16 4.65 -17.78 16.92
CA VAL A 16 3.25 -17.69 17.37
C VAL A 16 2.92 -18.97 18.14
N THR A 17 2.56 -18.84 19.41
CA THR A 17 2.25 -20.00 20.26
C THR A 17 0.77 -20.38 20.19
N GLU A 18 -0.10 -19.38 20.04
CA GLU A 18 -1.55 -19.59 19.94
C GLU A 18 -2.19 -18.67 18.90
N SER A 19 -3.23 -19.18 18.25
CA SER A 19 -4.04 -18.39 17.32
C SER A 19 -5.52 -18.73 17.47
N SER A 20 -6.39 -17.75 17.28
CA SER A 20 -7.84 -17.96 17.22
C SER A 20 -8.46 -17.17 16.08
N LEU A 21 -9.40 -17.80 15.38
CA LEU A 21 -10.16 -17.18 14.30
C LEU A 21 -11.57 -16.85 14.76
N TRP A 22 -12.01 -15.63 14.52
CA TRP A 22 -13.33 -15.12 14.88
C TRP A 22 -14.05 -14.64 13.62
N ARG A 23 -15.37 -14.85 13.57
CA ARG A 23 -16.22 -14.42 12.46
C ARG A 23 -17.46 -13.72 12.99
N SER A 24 -17.79 -12.59 12.37
CA SER A 24 -19.03 -11.86 12.58
C SER A 24 -19.80 -11.79 11.26
N ALA A 25 -21.08 -12.19 11.28
CA ALA A 25 -21.98 -12.10 10.14
C ALA A 25 -22.87 -10.84 10.18
N ASP A 26 -22.81 -10.08 11.26
CA ASP A 26 -23.72 -8.99 11.63
C ASP A 26 -23.00 -7.64 11.75
N TYR A 27 -22.02 -7.40 10.87
CA TYR A 27 -21.24 -6.14 10.82
C TYR A 27 -20.51 -5.82 12.14
N GLY A 28 -20.06 -6.84 12.87
CA GLY A 28 -19.22 -6.68 14.06
C GLY A 28 -19.99 -6.57 15.38
N THR A 29 -21.31 -6.80 15.41
CA THR A 29 -22.06 -6.78 16.67
C THR A 29 -21.84 -8.04 17.51
N THR A 30 -21.71 -9.21 16.88
CA THR A 30 -21.38 -10.46 17.57
C THR A 30 -20.28 -11.22 16.85
N TYR A 31 -19.35 -11.79 17.62
CA TYR A 31 -18.24 -12.58 17.10
C TYR A 31 -18.34 -14.03 17.59
N GLU A 32 -18.38 -14.96 16.65
CA GLU A 32 -18.32 -16.39 16.90
C GLU A 32 -16.87 -16.90 16.75
N LYS A 33 -16.40 -17.69 17.72
CA LYS A 33 -15.09 -18.34 17.65
C LYS A 33 -15.16 -19.58 16.75
N LEU A 34 -14.32 -19.64 15.71
CA LEU A 34 -14.34 -20.71 14.71
C LEU A 34 -13.34 -21.85 14.97
N ASN A 35 -12.59 -21.82 16.08
CA ASN A 35 -11.52 -22.79 16.36
C ASN A 35 -11.95 -24.27 16.26
N ASP A 36 -13.18 -24.60 16.67
CA ASP A 36 -13.67 -25.99 16.63
C ASP A 36 -13.96 -26.47 15.20
N LYS A 37 -14.29 -25.55 14.28
CA LYS A 37 -14.52 -25.83 12.85
C LYS A 37 -13.24 -25.85 12.02
N VAL A 38 -12.15 -25.27 12.54
CA VAL A 38 -10.88 -25.00 11.83
C VAL A 38 -9.78 -26.05 12.15
N ALA A 39 -10.18 -27.21 12.67
CA ALA A 39 -9.33 -28.28 13.18
C ALA A 39 -8.54 -27.88 14.44
N SER A 40 -8.97 -28.44 15.57
CA SER A 40 -8.36 -28.29 16.90
C SER A 40 -6.84 -28.47 16.85
N LYS A 41 -6.09 -27.47 17.37
CA LYS A 41 -4.61 -27.41 17.48
C LYS A 41 -3.81 -26.90 16.27
N THR A 42 -4.45 -26.40 15.22
CA THR A 42 -3.69 -25.76 14.11
C THR A 42 -3.37 -24.30 14.48
N ILE A 43 -2.09 -23.92 14.49
CA ILE A 43 -1.67 -22.52 14.64
C ILE A 43 -1.77 -21.85 13.27
N LEU A 44 -2.46 -20.71 13.21
CA LEU A 44 -2.76 -19.95 11.99
C LEU A 44 -1.81 -18.75 11.90
N SER A 45 -1.13 -18.62 10.76
CA SER A 45 -0.08 -17.65 10.54
C SER A 45 -0.55 -16.46 9.71
N TYR A 46 -1.30 -16.66 8.62
CA TYR A 46 -1.74 -15.57 7.74
C TYR A 46 -3.16 -15.79 7.24
N LEU A 47 -3.90 -14.70 7.05
CA LEU A 47 -5.24 -14.68 6.46
C LEU A 47 -5.19 -13.79 5.21
N TYR A 48 -5.62 -14.35 4.09
CA TYR A 48 -5.71 -13.69 2.80
C TYR A 48 -7.16 -13.69 2.33
N VAL A 49 -7.60 -12.55 1.81
CA VAL A 49 -8.88 -12.40 1.12
C VAL A 49 -8.57 -12.24 -0.36
N SER A 50 -9.30 -12.95 -1.22
CA SER A 50 -9.11 -12.79 -2.67
C SER A 50 -9.48 -11.36 -3.09
N PRO A 51 -8.63 -10.67 -3.88
CA PRO A 51 -8.89 -9.30 -4.31
C PRO A 51 -10.10 -9.20 -5.26
N THR A 52 -10.36 -10.24 -6.05
CA THR A 52 -11.42 -10.29 -7.05
C THR A 52 -12.75 -10.75 -6.47
N ASN A 53 -12.72 -11.69 -5.53
CA ASN A 53 -13.91 -12.21 -4.86
C ASN A 53 -13.73 -12.25 -3.35
N LYS A 54 -14.29 -11.24 -2.67
CA LYS A 54 -14.23 -11.09 -1.21
C LYS A 54 -14.83 -12.28 -0.43
N LYS A 55 -15.61 -13.16 -1.07
CA LYS A 55 -16.16 -14.38 -0.45
C LYS A 55 -15.14 -15.51 -0.30
N LYS A 56 -14.11 -15.51 -1.14
CA LYS A 56 -13.06 -16.52 -1.13
C LYS A 56 -11.93 -16.10 -0.18
N ILE A 57 -11.70 -16.92 0.83
CA ILE A 57 -10.73 -16.65 1.90
C ILE A 57 -9.76 -17.83 2.01
N MET A 58 -8.49 -17.51 2.18
CA MET A 58 -7.43 -18.48 2.38
C MET A 58 -6.70 -18.18 3.68
N VAL A 59 -6.52 -19.20 4.52
CA VAL A 59 -5.80 -19.09 5.79
C VAL A 59 -4.64 -20.08 5.76
N LEU A 60 -3.44 -19.60 6.05
CA LEU A 60 -2.24 -20.42 6.16
C LEU A 60 -2.00 -20.82 7.60
N SER A 61 -1.57 -22.06 7.82
CA SER A 61 -1.06 -22.51 9.11
C SER A 61 0.42 -22.19 9.28
N ASP A 62 0.90 -22.28 10.51
CA ASP A 62 2.31 -22.16 10.83
C ASP A 62 3.09 -23.37 10.27
N PRO A 63 4.11 -23.14 9.42
CA PRO A 63 4.91 -24.22 8.85
C PRO A 63 5.68 -25.05 9.89
N GLU A 64 5.95 -24.52 11.09
CA GLU A 64 6.68 -25.25 12.14
C GLU A 64 5.85 -26.39 12.74
N ALA A 65 4.52 -26.22 12.80
CA ALA A 65 3.62 -27.22 13.36
C ALA A 65 3.08 -28.18 12.28
N GLU A 66 2.44 -27.64 11.24
CA GLU A 66 1.87 -28.42 10.14
C GLU A 66 1.71 -27.49 8.93
N SER A 67 2.34 -27.80 7.79
CA SER A 67 2.10 -27.02 6.56
C SER A 67 0.76 -27.40 5.95
N SER A 68 -0.24 -26.54 6.14
CA SER A 68 -1.59 -26.72 5.61
C SER A 68 -2.18 -25.39 5.20
N VAL A 69 -3.10 -25.45 4.23
CA VAL A 69 -3.90 -24.33 3.78
C VAL A 69 -5.36 -24.63 4.07
N LEU A 70 -6.06 -23.66 4.64
CA LEU A 70 -7.49 -23.71 4.81
C LEU A 70 -8.14 -22.76 3.82
N ILE A 71 -9.09 -23.28 3.05
CA ILE A 71 -9.80 -22.50 2.04
C ILE A 71 -11.28 -22.44 2.37
N SER A 72 -11.88 -21.27 2.14
CA SER A 72 -13.32 -21.02 2.25
C SER A 72 -13.79 -20.32 1.00
N ALA A 73 -14.99 -20.69 0.52
CA ALA A 73 -15.67 -20.06 -0.61
C ALA A 73 -16.99 -19.35 -0.18
N ASP A 74 -17.28 -19.36 1.11
CA ASP A 74 -18.54 -18.96 1.72
C ASP A 74 -18.35 -17.91 2.83
N GLU A 75 -17.44 -16.95 2.61
CA GLU A 75 -17.17 -15.85 3.55
C GLU A 75 -16.74 -16.38 4.94
N GLY A 76 -15.97 -17.47 4.97
CA GLY A 76 -15.44 -18.07 6.19
C GLY A 76 -16.46 -18.86 7.00
N ALA A 77 -17.62 -19.21 6.45
CA ALA A 77 -18.61 -20.02 7.17
C ALA A 77 -18.17 -21.49 7.29
N SER A 78 -17.50 -22.03 6.27
CA SER A 78 -16.87 -23.34 6.28
C SER A 78 -15.45 -23.30 5.75
N PHE A 79 -14.57 -24.09 6.36
CA PHE A 79 -13.17 -24.20 5.96
C PHE A 79 -12.85 -25.64 5.56
N LEU A 80 -12.22 -25.78 4.39
CA LEU A 80 -11.63 -27.02 3.94
C LEU A 80 -10.13 -26.99 4.22
N LYS A 81 -9.66 -27.85 5.13
CA LYS A 81 -8.23 -28.02 5.43
C LYS A 81 -7.57 -28.94 4.41
N LEU A 82 -6.49 -28.46 3.80
CA LEU A 82 -5.70 -29.17 2.81
C LEU A 82 -4.24 -29.20 3.27
N ARG A 83 -3.64 -30.39 3.26
CA ARG A 83 -2.23 -30.55 3.62
C ARG A 83 -1.34 -30.21 2.44
N LEU A 84 -0.25 -29.48 2.70
CA LEU A 84 0.74 -29.11 1.71
C LEU A 84 2.00 -29.95 1.89
N THR A 85 2.70 -30.20 0.78
CA THR A 85 3.99 -30.89 0.78
C THR A 85 5.18 -29.92 0.79
N PHE A 86 4.91 -28.62 0.86
CA PHE A 86 5.90 -27.54 0.85
C PHE A 86 5.41 -26.37 1.72
N ASN A 87 6.30 -25.41 1.99
CA ASN A 87 6.00 -24.26 2.85
C ASN A 87 5.85 -23.01 1.99
N ILE A 88 4.73 -22.30 2.16
CA ILE A 88 4.44 -21.07 1.44
C ILE A 88 5.03 -19.89 2.21
N LEU A 89 5.87 -19.08 1.56
CA LEU A 89 6.40 -17.83 2.12
C LEU A 89 5.63 -16.61 1.62
N SER A 90 5.24 -16.62 0.35
CA SER A 90 4.54 -15.50 -0.28
C SER A 90 3.53 -16.02 -1.28
N LEU A 91 2.39 -15.33 -1.37
CA LEU A 91 1.28 -15.61 -2.26
C LEU A 91 1.01 -14.41 -3.16
N LEU A 92 0.68 -14.69 -4.42
CA LEU A 92 0.23 -13.67 -5.37
C LEU A 92 -1.05 -14.14 -6.06
N PHE A 93 -2.15 -13.47 -5.74
CA PHE A 93 -3.45 -13.68 -6.40
C PHE A 93 -3.44 -13.07 -7.79
N HIS A 94 -4.16 -13.70 -8.71
CA HIS A 94 -4.36 -13.13 -10.04
C HIS A 94 -5.31 -11.90 -9.96
N PRO A 95 -5.04 -10.81 -10.71
CA PRO A 95 -5.81 -9.56 -10.60
C PRO A 95 -7.25 -9.64 -11.12
N VAL A 96 -7.57 -10.58 -12.02
CA VAL A 96 -8.90 -10.73 -12.63
C VAL A 96 -9.55 -12.09 -12.32
N GLU A 97 -8.88 -13.19 -12.64
CA GLU A 97 -9.33 -14.55 -12.29
C GLU A 97 -9.32 -14.83 -10.77
N GLU A 98 -10.42 -15.36 -10.24
CA GLU A 98 -10.62 -15.54 -8.80
C GLU A 98 -10.00 -16.81 -8.21
N ASP A 99 -9.72 -17.82 -9.03
CA ASP A 99 -9.20 -19.12 -8.58
C ASP A 99 -7.69 -19.27 -8.75
N TRP A 100 -7.03 -18.32 -9.41
CA TRP A 100 -5.64 -18.44 -9.84
C TRP A 100 -4.69 -17.79 -8.84
N ILE A 101 -3.71 -18.56 -8.38
CA ILE A 101 -2.78 -18.17 -7.31
C ILE A 101 -1.38 -18.69 -7.63
N LEU A 102 -0.37 -17.86 -7.40
CA LEU A 102 1.03 -18.26 -7.34
C LEU A 102 1.49 -18.33 -5.88
N ALA A 103 2.25 -19.37 -5.56
CA ALA A 103 2.87 -19.54 -4.26
C ALA A 103 4.38 -19.69 -4.40
N TYR A 104 5.11 -18.84 -3.69
CA TYR A 104 6.56 -18.92 -3.57
C TYR A 104 6.94 -19.68 -2.31
N SER A 105 7.83 -20.66 -2.48
CA SER A 105 8.29 -21.56 -1.42
C SER A 105 9.70 -21.22 -0.93
N HIS A 106 10.01 -21.57 0.31
CA HIS A 106 11.34 -21.36 0.93
C HIS A 106 12.50 -22.00 0.15
N ASN A 107 12.23 -23.03 -0.65
CA ASN A 107 13.23 -23.68 -1.51
C ASN A 107 13.42 -22.99 -2.88
N GLN A 108 13.04 -21.71 -3.02
CA GLN A 108 13.15 -20.94 -4.28
C GLN A 108 12.36 -21.55 -5.44
N LYS A 109 11.25 -22.23 -5.14
CA LYS A 109 10.34 -22.81 -6.14
C LYS A 109 9.05 -22.01 -6.20
N LEU A 110 8.56 -21.80 -7.41
CA LEU A 110 7.29 -21.18 -7.68
C LEU A 110 6.27 -22.26 -8.04
N TYR A 111 5.19 -22.30 -7.27
CA TYR A 111 4.04 -23.15 -7.51
C TYR A 111 2.87 -22.31 -8.01
N SER A 112 1.95 -22.97 -8.69
CA SER A 112 0.70 -22.38 -9.15
C SER A 112 -0.47 -23.26 -8.76
N SER A 113 -1.61 -22.62 -8.55
CA SER A 113 -2.89 -23.28 -8.38
C SER A 113 -3.93 -22.53 -9.18
N MET A 114 -4.73 -23.27 -9.97
CA MET A 114 -5.84 -22.73 -10.75
C MET A 114 -7.20 -23.09 -10.14
N ASP A 115 -7.20 -23.63 -8.92
CA ASP A 115 -8.36 -24.13 -8.19
C ASP A 115 -8.38 -23.63 -6.73
N PHE A 116 -7.93 -22.38 -6.54
CA PHE A 116 -7.89 -21.65 -5.27
C PHE A 116 -7.12 -22.39 -4.16
N GLY A 117 -6.00 -23.01 -4.50
CA GLY A 117 -5.10 -23.69 -3.57
C GLY A 117 -5.42 -25.16 -3.28
N ARG A 118 -6.37 -25.78 -4.02
CA ARG A 118 -6.71 -27.21 -3.85
C ARG A 118 -5.62 -28.12 -4.39
N LYS A 119 -5.08 -27.81 -5.56
CA LYS A 119 -3.96 -28.51 -6.19
C LYS A 119 -2.87 -27.51 -6.55
N TRP A 120 -1.64 -27.94 -6.33
CA TRP A 120 -0.44 -27.16 -6.62
C TRP A 120 0.39 -27.84 -7.69
N GLN A 121 0.79 -27.08 -8.70
CA GLN A 121 1.68 -27.51 -9.77
C GLN A 121 2.96 -26.68 -9.72
N LEU A 122 4.11 -27.36 -9.79
CA LEU A 122 5.41 -26.69 -9.88
C LEU A 122 5.54 -26.00 -11.24
N VAL A 123 5.82 -24.69 -11.22
CA VAL A 123 6.04 -23.89 -12.42
C VAL A 123 7.53 -23.85 -12.76
N LEU A 124 8.35 -23.37 -11.81
CA LEU A 124 9.79 -23.24 -12.01
C LEU A 124 10.57 -23.25 -10.69
N GLU A 125 11.84 -23.66 -10.77
CA GLU A 125 12.81 -23.63 -9.68
C GLU A 125 13.80 -22.48 -9.85
N HIS A 126 14.46 -22.08 -8.76
CA HIS A 126 15.43 -20.97 -8.70
C HIS A 126 14.84 -19.60 -9.07
N VAL A 127 13.56 -19.38 -8.77
CA VAL A 127 12.93 -18.07 -8.95
C VAL A 127 13.43 -17.12 -7.85
N THR A 128 13.74 -15.88 -8.20
CA THR A 128 14.15 -14.87 -7.21
C THR A 128 12.95 -14.40 -6.39
N PRO A 129 13.13 -14.15 -5.08
CA PRO A 129 12.05 -13.76 -4.18
C PRO A 129 11.44 -12.42 -4.62
N ASN A 130 10.12 -12.30 -4.54
CA ASN A 130 9.34 -11.09 -4.86
C ASN A 130 9.54 -10.53 -6.30
N ARG A 131 10.04 -11.35 -7.24
CA ARG A 131 10.28 -10.98 -8.64
C ARG A 131 9.55 -11.89 -9.62
N PHE A 132 8.28 -12.13 -9.32
CA PHE A 132 7.35 -12.86 -10.16
C PHE A 132 6.04 -12.07 -10.27
N TYR A 133 5.51 -11.97 -11.49
CA TYR A 133 4.37 -11.11 -11.81
C TYR A 133 3.42 -11.84 -12.76
N TRP A 134 2.13 -11.64 -12.56
CA TRP A 134 1.11 -12.07 -13.52
C TRP A 134 1.17 -11.24 -14.80
N ALA A 135 0.70 -11.81 -15.91
CA ALA A 135 0.42 -11.08 -17.12
C ALA A 135 -0.65 -10.00 -16.90
N VAL A 136 -0.53 -8.92 -17.65
CA VAL A 136 -1.50 -7.82 -17.63
C VAL A 136 -2.56 -8.10 -18.69
N THR A 137 -3.81 -8.28 -18.23
CA THR A 137 -4.95 -8.57 -19.10
C THR A 137 -5.13 -7.46 -20.14
N GLY A 138 -5.24 -7.85 -21.41
CA GLY A 138 -5.41 -6.94 -22.54
C GLY A 138 -4.10 -6.45 -23.18
N LEU A 139 -2.96 -6.63 -22.53
CA LEU A 139 -1.65 -6.29 -23.10
C LEU A 139 -0.83 -7.53 -23.48
N ASP A 140 -0.75 -8.47 -22.56
CA ASP A 140 -0.06 -9.74 -22.79
C ASP A 140 -0.93 -10.66 -23.66
N LYS A 141 -0.27 -11.51 -24.46
CA LYS A 141 -0.94 -12.41 -25.41
C LYS A 141 -1.92 -13.38 -24.74
N GLU A 142 -1.62 -13.73 -23.50
CA GLU A 142 -2.26 -14.79 -22.73
C GLU A 142 -2.40 -14.34 -21.27
N ALA A 143 -3.54 -14.65 -20.63
CA ALA A 143 -3.78 -14.29 -19.24
C ALA A 143 -3.05 -15.21 -18.25
N ASP A 144 -2.73 -16.46 -18.64
CA ASP A 144 -2.04 -17.44 -17.80
C ASP A 144 -0.51 -17.35 -17.90
N LEU A 145 0.01 -16.28 -18.51
CA LEU A 145 1.43 -16.04 -18.62
C LEU A 145 1.97 -15.40 -17.34
N VAL A 146 3.15 -15.86 -16.91
CA VAL A 146 3.85 -15.35 -15.74
C VAL A 146 5.22 -14.86 -16.13
N HIS A 147 5.54 -13.66 -15.66
CA HIS A 147 6.85 -13.04 -15.76
C HIS A 147 7.66 -13.39 -14.53
N MET A 148 8.85 -13.94 -14.70
CA MET A 148 9.68 -14.37 -13.58
C MET A 148 11.16 -14.11 -13.84
N GLU A 149 11.86 -13.76 -12.77
CA GLU A 149 13.31 -13.67 -12.75
C GLU A 149 13.89 -14.97 -12.16
N VAL A 150 14.79 -15.60 -12.91
CA VAL A 150 15.36 -16.89 -12.57
C VAL A 150 16.85 -16.74 -12.31
N ARG A 151 17.29 -17.14 -11.12
CA ARG A 151 18.69 -17.10 -10.73
C ARG A 151 19.46 -18.22 -11.42
N MET A 152 20.52 -17.84 -12.11
CA MET A 152 21.44 -18.75 -12.78
C MET A 152 22.58 -19.15 -11.82
N PRO A 153 23.23 -20.31 -12.03
CA PRO A 153 24.36 -20.76 -11.19
C PRO A 153 25.55 -19.80 -11.15
N ASN A 154 25.68 -18.91 -12.14
CA ASN A 154 26.73 -17.90 -12.21
C ASN A 154 26.47 -16.66 -11.34
N GLY A 155 25.39 -16.65 -10.53
CA GLY A 155 25.01 -15.53 -9.67
C GLY A 155 24.28 -14.39 -10.39
N ARG A 156 24.12 -14.45 -11.71
CA ARG A 156 23.26 -13.53 -12.48
C ARG A 156 21.83 -14.07 -12.57
N ALA A 157 20.92 -13.24 -13.05
CA ALA A 157 19.54 -13.67 -13.30
C ALA A 157 19.20 -13.65 -14.79
N ARG A 158 18.09 -14.30 -15.15
CA ARG A 158 17.52 -14.30 -16.49
C ARG A 158 16.02 -14.03 -16.40
N TYR A 159 15.52 -13.18 -17.29
CA TYR A 159 14.10 -12.94 -17.44
C TYR A 159 13.45 -14.05 -18.27
N VAL A 160 12.48 -14.74 -17.67
CA VAL A 160 11.75 -15.84 -18.30
C VAL A 160 10.27 -15.57 -18.23
N THR A 161 9.58 -15.83 -19.33
CA THR A 161 8.12 -15.82 -19.38
C THR A 161 7.61 -17.18 -19.80
N CYS A 162 6.52 -17.61 -19.19
CA CYS A 162 6.00 -18.96 -19.36
C CYS A 162 4.52 -19.03 -19.01
N ARG A 163 3.78 -19.88 -19.70
CA ARG A 163 2.42 -20.24 -19.27
C ARG A 163 2.48 -21.14 -18.05
N VAL A 164 1.64 -20.84 -17.06
CA VAL A 164 1.62 -21.53 -15.77
C VAL A 164 1.40 -23.04 -15.91
N GLN A 165 0.43 -23.45 -16.72
CA GLN A 165 0.07 -24.87 -16.85
C GLN A 165 1.08 -25.68 -17.68
N SER A 166 1.80 -25.03 -18.59
CA SER A 166 2.66 -25.68 -19.58
C SER A 166 4.10 -25.16 -19.56
N CYS A 167 4.66 -24.94 -18.36
CA CYS A 167 6.02 -24.44 -18.23
C CYS A 167 7.13 -25.50 -18.40
N THR A 168 7.13 -26.15 -19.55
CA THR A 168 8.23 -27.04 -19.96
C THR A 168 9.35 -26.24 -20.62
N GLU A 169 10.56 -26.81 -20.74
CA GLU A 169 11.71 -26.09 -21.29
C GLU A 169 11.46 -25.52 -22.70
N GLY A 170 10.67 -26.21 -23.53
CA GLY A 170 10.27 -25.73 -24.85
C GLY A 170 9.17 -24.66 -24.86
N GLY A 171 8.43 -24.50 -23.76
CA GLY A 171 7.40 -23.49 -23.59
C GLY A 171 7.90 -22.17 -22.99
N ARG A 172 9.18 -22.10 -22.61
CA ARG A 172 9.79 -20.90 -22.03
C ARG A 172 10.18 -19.91 -23.11
N THR A 173 9.76 -18.67 -22.93
CA THR A 173 10.18 -17.55 -23.77
C THR A 173 11.13 -16.65 -23.00
N TYR A 174 12.10 -16.09 -23.72
CA TYR A 174 13.12 -15.19 -23.15
C TYR A 174 13.01 -13.84 -23.83
N PRO A 175 12.21 -12.90 -23.30
CA PRO A 175 12.00 -11.59 -23.93
C PRO A 175 13.30 -10.77 -24.03
N PHE A 176 14.24 -11.00 -23.10
CA PHE A 176 15.59 -10.44 -23.15
C PHE A 176 16.62 -11.55 -23.31
N ARG A 177 17.48 -11.45 -24.35
CA ARG A 177 18.47 -12.48 -24.68
C ARG A 177 19.69 -12.50 -23.75
N GLY A 178 19.92 -11.42 -22.99
CA GLY A 178 21.08 -11.28 -22.10
C GLY A 178 20.83 -11.82 -20.68
N SER A 179 21.89 -11.80 -19.88
CA SER A 179 21.76 -11.94 -18.41
C SER A 179 21.43 -10.58 -17.80
N ILE A 180 20.56 -10.59 -16.80
CA ILE A 180 20.18 -9.41 -16.02
C ILE A 180 20.79 -9.51 -14.61
N ASP A 181 20.86 -8.38 -13.93
CA ASP A 181 21.29 -8.32 -12.55
C ASP A 181 20.21 -8.92 -11.65
N THR A 182 20.59 -9.48 -10.50
CA THR A 182 19.63 -10.11 -9.57
C THR A 182 18.74 -9.07 -8.91
N SER A 183 17.46 -9.40 -8.74
CA SER A 183 16.45 -8.53 -8.15
C SER A 183 16.19 -7.24 -8.96
N SER A 184 16.39 -7.29 -10.28
CA SER A 184 16.26 -6.11 -11.15
C SER A 184 14.97 -6.07 -11.96
N LEU A 185 14.29 -7.21 -12.16
CA LEU A 185 13.06 -7.28 -12.94
C LEU A 185 11.92 -6.51 -12.25
N VAL A 186 11.32 -5.56 -12.96
CA VAL A 186 10.08 -4.88 -12.53
C VAL A 186 9.08 -4.93 -13.69
N VAL A 187 7.92 -5.53 -13.44
CA VAL A 187 6.80 -5.52 -14.38
C VAL A 187 5.67 -4.73 -13.73
N GLN A 188 5.35 -3.57 -14.30
CA GLN A 188 4.34 -2.67 -13.78
C GLN A 188 3.57 -2.04 -14.93
N ASP A 189 2.25 -2.13 -14.90
CA ASP A 189 1.34 -1.65 -15.94
C ASP A 189 1.80 -2.10 -17.35
N SER A 190 2.01 -1.14 -18.25
CA SER A 190 2.46 -1.38 -19.62
C SER A 190 3.98 -1.49 -19.79
N TYR A 191 4.75 -1.38 -18.72
CA TYR A 191 6.21 -1.30 -18.75
C TYR A 191 6.87 -2.54 -18.14
N VAL A 192 8.04 -2.88 -18.68
CA VAL A 192 8.96 -3.86 -18.09
C VAL A 192 10.33 -3.23 -18.01
N PHE A 193 10.92 -3.21 -16.82
CA PHE A 193 12.26 -2.68 -16.58
C PHE A 193 13.22 -3.80 -16.19
N ILE A 194 14.46 -3.69 -16.67
CA ILE A 194 15.56 -4.58 -16.32
C ILE A 194 16.86 -3.80 -16.18
N GLN A 195 17.76 -4.30 -15.33
CA GLN A 195 19.10 -3.76 -15.16
C GLN A 195 20.15 -4.77 -15.64
N VAL A 196 21.16 -4.26 -16.35
CA VAL A 196 22.26 -5.06 -16.85
C VAL A 196 23.58 -4.36 -16.55
N THR A 197 24.41 -4.97 -15.71
CA THR A 197 25.76 -4.48 -15.44
C THR A 197 26.79 -5.14 -16.35
N THR A 198 27.44 -4.32 -17.19
CA THR A 198 28.51 -4.74 -18.11
C THR A 198 29.78 -3.98 -17.79
N ALA A 199 30.87 -4.69 -17.47
CA ALA A 199 32.17 -4.10 -17.11
C ALA A 199 32.08 -3.01 -16.02
N GLY A 200 31.24 -3.23 -15.00
CA GLY A 200 31.06 -2.31 -13.87
C GLY A 200 30.13 -1.11 -14.16
N ARG A 201 29.59 -0.97 -15.37
CA ARG A 201 28.59 0.05 -15.70
C ARG A 201 27.20 -0.57 -15.77
N ALA A 202 26.30 -0.10 -14.91
CA ALA A 202 24.89 -0.43 -14.96
C ALA A 202 24.23 0.25 -16.18
N SER A 203 23.43 -0.50 -16.93
CA SER A 203 22.57 0.02 -18.00
C SER A 203 21.15 -0.47 -17.76
N TYR A 204 20.20 0.46 -17.84
CA TYR A 204 18.78 0.18 -17.65
C TYR A 204 18.07 0.07 -19.01
N TYR A 205 17.14 -0.87 -19.11
CA TYR A 205 16.34 -1.07 -20.30
C TYR A 205 14.86 -1.07 -19.94
N VAL A 206 14.05 -0.55 -20.85
CA VAL A 206 12.59 -0.51 -20.76
C VAL A 206 11.98 -1.26 -21.94
N SER A 207 10.84 -1.89 -21.70
CA SER A 207 9.97 -2.44 -22.73
C SER A 207 8.55 -1.91 -22.51
N TYR A 208 8.11 -0.99 -23.37
CA TYR A 208 6.73 -0.49 -23.40
C TYR A 208 5.85 -1.38 -24.27
N GLN A 209 4.66 -1.75 -23.79
CA GLN A 209 3.71 -2.62 -24.48
C GLN A 209 4.30 -3.96 -24.95
N ARG A 210 5.23 -4.52 -24.15
CA ARG A 210 5.94 -5.77 -24.46
C ARG A 210 6.73 -5.77 -25.79
N ARG A 211 7.09 -4.58 -26.28
CA ARG A 211 7.99 -4.40 -27.44
C ARG A 211 9.43 -4.78 -27.08
N PRO A 212 10.35 -4.93 -28.06
CA PRO A 212 11.75 -5.19 -27.78
C PRO A 212 12.35 -4.16 -26.82
N PHE A 213 13.20 -4.63 -25.90
CA PHE A 213 13.84 -3.77 -24.90
C PHE A 213 14.69 -2.68 -25.56
N GLN A 214 14.47 -1.45 -25.13
CA GLN A 214 15.25 -0.28 -25.53
C GLN A 214 16.03 0.25 -24.33
N LYS A 215 17.25 0.73 -24.58
CA LYS A 215 18.09 1.28 -23.52
C LYS A 215 17.57 2.65 -23.09
N ILE A 216 17.39 2.83 -21.79
CA ILE A 216 16.99 4.10 -21.17
C ILE A 216 18.08 5.15 -21.39
N ARG A 217 17.64 6.37 -21.72
CA ARG A 217 18.48 7.53 -21.98
C ARG A 217 18.27 8.57 -20.89
N LEU A 218 19.22 8.62 -19.98
CA LEU A 218 19.39 9.71 -19.02
C LEU A 218 20.23 10.84 -19.66
N PRO A 219 20.16 12.08 -19.12
CA PRO A 219 21.01 13.18 -19.57
C PRO A 219 22.50 12.82 -19.61
N LYS A 220 23.25 13.37 -20.58
CA LYS A 220 24.64 12.95 -20.88
C LYS A 220 25.60 13.06 -19.69
N TYR A 221 25.32 13.95 -18.74
CA TYR A 221 26.19 14.23 -17.61
C TYR A 221 25.78 13.48 -16.33
N SER A 222 24.60 12.86 -16.30
CA SER A 222 24.16 12.04 -15.16
C SER A 222 24.74 10.64 -15.29
N LEU A 223 25.63 10.26 -14.37
CA LEU A 223 26.12 8.89 -14.24
C LEU A 223 25.34 8.20 -13.12
N PRO A 224 24.38 7.32 -13.46
CA PRO A 224 23.55 6.67 -12.45
C PRO A 224 24.37 5.63 -11.68
N LYS A 225 24.35 5.73 -10.36
CA LYS A 225 24.84 4.70 -9.44
C LYS A 225 23.76 3.67 -9.16
N ASP A 226 22.54 4.14 -8.92
CA ASP A 226 21.34 3.32 -8.65
C ASP A 226 20.10 4.02 -9.26
N MET A 227 19.09 3.25 -9.64
CA MET A 227 17.84 3.77 -10.20
C MET A 227 16.65 2.93 -9.76
N HIS A 228 15.62 3.61 -9.27
CA HIS A 228 14.38 3.00 -8.79
C HIS A 228 13.17 3.57 -9.52
N ILE A 229 12.24 2.70 -9.88
CA ILE A 229 10.95 3.10 -10.45
C ILE A 229 10.01 3.44 -9.29
N VAL A 230 9.49 4.67 -9.29
CA VAL A 230 8.60 5.19 -8.25
C VAL A 230 7.14 4.97 -8.66
N SER A 231 6.78 5.32 -9.90
CA SER A 231 5.43 5.17 -10.42
C SER A 231 5.46 5.06 -11.94
N THR A 232 4.50 4.33 -12.51
CA THR A 232 4.28 4.17 -13.96
C THR A 232 2.88 4.61 -14.40
N ASP A 233 2.19 5.38 -13.55
CA ASP A 233 0.81 5.79 -13.77
C ASP A 233 0.62 6.68 -15.01
N LYS A 234 -0.54 6.56 -15.67
CA LYS A 234 -0.99 7.38 -16.82
C LYS A 234 0.02 7.51 -17.97
N ASN A 235 0.68 6.40 -18.35
CA ASN A 235 1.65 6.33 -19.45
C ASN A 235 2.88 7.24 -19.28
N GLN A 236 3.35 7.47 -18.06
CA GLN A 236 4.61 8.14 -17.78
C GLN A 236 5.32 7.41 -16.64
N VAL A 237 6.64 7.33 -16.72
CA VAL A 237 7.46 6.69 -15.69
C VAL A 237 8.17 7.76 -14.87
N PHE A 238 7.95 7.74 -13.56
CA PHE A 238 8.75 8.45 -12.57
C PHE A 238 9.85 7.53 -12.04
N ALA A 239 11.10 7.97 -12.14
CA ALA A 239 12.25 7.24 -11.63
C ALA A 239 13.07 8.12 -10.69
N ALA A 240 13.48 7.57 -9.56
CA ALA A 240 14.47 8.15 -8.68
C ALA A 240 15.85 7.61 -9.07
N VAL A 241 16.78 8.50 -9.43
CA VAL A 241 18.14 8.15 -9.86
C VAL A 241 19.13 8.76 -8.87
N GLN A 242 19.99 7.94 -8.29
CA GLN A 242 21.13 8.41 -7.51
C GLN A 242 22.32 8.60 -8.43
N GLU A 243 22.85 9.82 -8.49
CA GLU A 243 24.04 10.11 -9.27
C GLU A 243 25.32 9.73 -8.52
N TRP A 244 26.40 9.43 -9.24
CA TRP A 244 27.66 8.97 -8.65
C TRP A 244 28.31 9.95 -7.66
N ASN A 245 28.10 11.25 -7.87
CA ASN A 245 28.62 12.33 -7.02
C ASN A 245 27.77 12.61 -5.77
N GLN A 246 26.56 12.03 -5.69
CA GLN A 246 25.62 12.25 -4.60
C GLN A 246 25.72 11.12 -3.57
N ASN A 247 25.72 11.49 -2.29
CA ASN A 247 25.54 10.57 -1.18
C ASN A 247 24.16 10.85 -0.56
N ASP A 248 23.35 9.80 -0.41
CA ASP A 248 22.02 9.79 0.24
C ASP A 248 20.96 10.74 -0.34
N THR A 249 21.21 11.28 -1.54
CA THR A 249 20.24 12.06 -2.32
C THR A 249 20.00 11.38 -3.66
N TYR A 250 18.78 11.53 -4.15
CA TYR A 250 18.29 11.07 -5.44
C TYR A 250 17.73 12.27 -6.20
N ASN A 251 17.83 12.21 -7.51
CA ASN A 251 17.16 13.13 -8.40
C ASN A 251 15.94 12.40 -8.99
N LEU A 252 14.79 13.05 -8.99
CA LEU A 252 13.59 12.54 -9.64
C LEU A 252 13.62 12.91 -11.11
N TYR A 253 13.35 11.91 -11.94
CA TYR A 253 13.25 12.03 -13.38
C TYR A 253 11.85 11.60 -13.82
N THR A 254 11.29 12.33 -14.76
CA THR A 254 10.07 11.97 -15.49
C THR A 254 10.44 11.53 -16.90
N SER A 255 9.65 10.65 -17.51
CA SER A 255 9.93 10.10 -18.83
C SER A 255 8.89 10.45 -19.89
N ASP A 256 9.26 10.19 -21.14
CA ASP A 256 8.32 10.11 -22.25
C ASP A 256 7.35 8.92 -22.12
N THR A 257 6.37 8.87 -23.01
CA THR A 257 5.33 7.83 -22.97
C THR A 257 5.87 6.41 -23.17
N GLU A 258 7.01 6.26 -23.84
CA GLU A 258 7.66 4.97 -24.04
C GLU A 258 8.62 4.58 -22.89
N GLY A 259 8.88 5.50 -21.94
CA GLY A 259 9.79 5.29 -20.82
C GLY A 259 11.27 5.24 -21.21
N ILE A 260 11.65 5.84 -22.34
CA ILE A 260 13.00 5.80 -22.91
C ILE A 260 13.78 7.05 -22.55
N HIS A 261 13.20 8.23 -22.77
CA HIS A 261 13.86 9.51 -22.56
C HIS A 261 13.43 10.09 -21.23
N PHE A 262 14.40 10.34 -20.34
CA PHE A 262 14.14 10.90 -19.02
C PHE A 262 14.66 12.33 -18.92
N THR A 263 13.87 13.20 -18.30
CA THR A 263 14.19 14.59 -17.99
C THR A 263 14.10 14.80 -16.48
N LEU A 264 14.99 15.64 -15.97
CA LEU A 264 15.04 15.97 -14.55
C LEU A 264 13.74 16.70 -14.15
N ALA A 265 13.09 16.21 -13.09
CA ALA A 265 11.87 16.76 -12.54
C ALA A 265 12.13 17.48 -11.20
N LEU A 266 12.89 16.86 -10.30
CA LEU A 266 13.22 17.44 -9.00
C LEU A 266 14.61 16.99 -8.54
N GLU A 267 15.40 17.90 -7.97
CA GLU A 267 16.76 17.62 -7.49
C GLU A 267 16.79 17.35 -5.98
N ASN A 268 17.82 16.62 -5.53
CA ASN A 268 18.21 16.50 -4.12
C ASN A 268 17.12 15.98 -3.18
N VAL A 269 16.36 15.01 -3.66
CA VAL A 269 15.35 14.29 -2.90
C VAL A 269 16.06 13.31 -1.96
N LYS A 270 15.81 13.40 -0.65
CA LYS A 270 16.34 12.40 0.27
C LYS A 270 15.50 11.14 0.20
N THR A 271 16.15 10.02 0.48
CA THR A 271 15.47 8.73 0.49
C THR A 271 15.90 7.95 1.72
N SER A 272 14.94 7.38 2.43
CA SER A 272 15.20 6.32 3.40
C SER A 272 14.85 4.97 2.78
N ARG A 273 15.67 3.95 3.02
CA ARG A 273 15.33 2.57 2.65
C ARG A 273 14.53 1.97 3.82
N GLY A 274 13.28 1.61 3.56
CA GLY A 274 12.48 0.81 4.49
C GLY A 274 13.05 -0.60 4.66
N GLN A 275 12.60 -1.33 5.69
CA GLN A 275 13.14 -2.65 6.04
C GLN A 275 13.02 -3.70 4.93
N GLU A 276 12.03 -3.57 4.03
CA GLU A 276 11.84 -4.46 2.87
C GLU A 276 12.62 -4.02 1.61
N GLY A 277 13.45 -2.98 1.70
CA GLY A 277 14.21 -2.44 0.57
C GLY A 277 13.43 -1.44 -0.29
N ASN A 278 12.19 -1.11 0.08
CA ASN A 278 11.43 -0.03 -0.55
C ASN A 278 12.05 1.33 -0.20
N ILE A 279 12.13 2.23 -1.18
CA ILE A 279 12.66 3.58 -0.97
C ILE A 279 11.49 4.52 -0.66
N VAL A 280 11.53 5.12 0.53
CA VAL A 280 10.64 6.22 0.92
C VAL A 280 11.37 7.51 0.63
N ILE A 281 10.77 8.34 -0.20
CA ILE A 281 11.26 9.69 -0.50
C ILE A 281 10.93 10.58 0.70
N ASP A 282 11.97 11.13 1.34
CA ASP A 282 11.86 12.12 2.40
C ASP A 282 12.32 13.48 1.86
N LEU A 283 11.58 14.54 2.15
CA LEU A 283 11.82 15.87 1.63
C LEU A 283 11.95 16.85 2.80
N TYR A 284 13.08 17.54 2.90
CA TYR A 284 13.23 18.65 3.86
C TYR A 284 12.28 19.81 3.55
N GLU A 285 12.04 20.03 2.26
CA GLU A 285 11.11 21.01 1.75
C GLU A 285 10.06 20.29 0.92
N THR A 286 8.80 20.41 1.32
CA THR A 286 7.69 19.79 0.60
C THR A 286 7.32 20.61 -0.63
N TYR A 287 7.40 19.96 -1.79
CA TYR A 287 6.97 20.52 -3.06
C TYR A 287 5.72 19.80 -3.56
N ILE A 288 4.86 20.55 -4.26
CA ILE A 288 3.69 20.02 -4.97
C ILE A 288 3.79 20.38 -6.45
N THR A 289 3.30 19.47 -7.30
CA THR A 289 3.23 19.66 -8.75
C THR A 289 1.81 19.37 -9.23
N TYR A 290 1.29 20.23 -10.10
CA TYR A 290 0.03 20.01 -10.83
C TYR A 290 0.26 19.62 -12.29
N SER A 291 1.48 19.82 -12.80
CA SER A 291 1.89 19.54 -14.18
C SER A 291 2.67 18.22 -14.29
N LYS A 292 2.35 17.23 -13.44
CA LYS A 292 2.99 15.90 -13.42
C LYS A 292 4.53 15.95 -13.42
N GLY A 293 5.11 16.78 -12.56
CA GLY A 293 6.55 16.85 -12.33
C GLY A 293 7.30 17.81 -13.25
N HIS A 294 6.61 18.58 -14.10
CA HIS A 294 7.24 19.64 -14.89
C HIS A 294 7.54 20.88 -14.03
N ASP A 295 6.54 21.38 -13.29
CA ASP A 295 6.68 22.55 -12.42
C ASP A 295 6.35 22.19 -10.98
N TRP A 296 7.29 22.51 -10.10
CA TRP A 296 7.17 22.29 -8.67
C TRP A 296 7.06 23.62 -7.95
N ARG A 297 6.16 23.68 -6.96
CA ARG A 297 6.00 24.83 -6.09
C ARG A 297 6.04 24.39 -4.63
N LEU A 298 6.58 25.25 -3.77
CA LEU A 298 6.48 25.10 -2.32
C LEU A 298 5.00 25.21 -1.89
N LEU A 299 4.65 24.53 -0.81
CA LEU A 299 3.31 24.62 -0.23
C LEU A 299 3.12 25.96 0.48
N GLN A 300 2.00 26.63 0.20
CA GLN A 300 1.65 27.86 0.90
C GLN A 300 1.22 27.52 2.34
N ALA A 301 1.81 28.21 3.31
CA ALA A 301 1.40 28.09 4.70
C ALA A 301 -0.02 28.65 4.93
N PRO A 302 -0.76 28.11 5.92
CA PRO A 302 -2.04 28.67 6.33
C PRO A 302 -1.89 30.12 6.80
N SER A 303 -2.90 30.94 6.53
CA SER A 303 -2.92 32.35 6.95
C SER A 303 -3.17 32.52 8.46
N THR A 304 -3.85 31.57 9.08
CA THR A 304 -4.29 31.63 10.48
C THR A 304 -4.00 30.33 11.21
N ASP A 305 -3.66 30.44 12.49
CA ASP A 305 -3.57 29.30 13.41
C ASP A 305 -4.96 28.86 13.92
N LEU A 306 -4.99 27.84 14.79
CA LEU A 306 -6.22 27.34 15.43
C LEU A 306 -6.92 28.38 16.33
N ALA A 307 -6.17 29.35 16.86
CA ALA A 307 -6.68 30.44 17.67
C ALA A 307 -7.12 31.66 16.84
N GLY A 308 -6.97 31.61 15.51
CA GLY A 308 -7.29 32.69 14.59
C GLY A 308 -6.22 33.79 14.51
N ASN A 309 -5.04 33.60 15.11
CA ASN A 309 -3.93 34.52 14.95
C ASN A 309 -3.29 34.37 13.56
N ALA A 310 -2.82 35.47 13.00
CA ALA A 310 -2.17 35.46 11.70
C ALA A 310 -0.78 34.79 11.78
N ILE A 311 -0.55 33.79 10.94
CA ILE A 311 0.76 33.14 10.79
C ILE A 311 1.57 33.93 9.77
N HIS A 312 2.66 34.56 10.22
CA HIS A 312 3.54 35.33 9.34
C HIS A 312 4.58 34.42 8.66
N CYS A 313 4.15 33.69 7.65
CA CYS A 313 4.99 32.80 6.84
C CYS A 313 4.85 33.16 5.36
N VAL A 314 5.94 33.63 4.74
CA VAL A 314 5.93 34.14 3.36
C VAL A 314 6.95 33.38 2.52
N LEU A 315 6.49 32.88 1.37
CA LEU A 315 7.33 32.22 0.38
C LEU A 315 8.38 33.20 -0.19
N PRO A 316 9.60 32.74 -0.52
CA PRO A 316 10.09 31.37 -0.44
C PRO A 316 10.79 31.00 0.88
N PHE A 317 10.94 31.95 1.81
CA PHE A 317 11.73 31.73 3.04
C PHE A 317 11.02 30.88 4.09
N CYS A 318 9.70 30.82 4.03
CA CYS A 318 8.89 30.00 4.92
C CYS A 318 7.77 29.36 4.11
N SER A 319 7.54 28.07 4.32
CA SER A 319 6.50 27.29 3.66
C SER A 319 5.91 26.23 4.60
N LEU A 320 4.85 25.57 4.14
CA LEU A 320 4.33 24.40 4.83
C LEU A 320 5.14 23.16 4.43
N HIS A 321 5.56 22.39 5.41
CA HIS A 321 6.27 21.14 5.21
C HIS A 321 5.45 19.99 5.79
N LEU A 322 5.27 18.94 5.01
CA LEU A 322 4.46 17.77 5.36
C LEU A 322 5.35 16.55 5.53
N GLN A 323 5.02 15.74 6.52
CA GLN A 323 5.68 14.48 6.77
C GLN A 323 5.17 13.43 5.78
N LEU A 324 6.01 13.11 4.80
CA LEU A 324 5.73 12.12 3.74
C LEU A 324 6.03 10.68 4.17
N LYS A 325 6.37 10.46 5.44
CA LYS A 325 6.71 9.14 5.95
C LYS A 325 5.54 8.19 5.66
N MET A 326 5.82 7.05 5.04
CA MET A 326 4.85 5.96 4.95
C MET A 326 4.89 5.22 6.29
N PRO A 327 3.76 5.06 7.00
CA PRO A 327 3.78 4.36 8.27
C PRO A 327 4.09 2.88 8.02
N GLU A 328 5.04 2.31 8.77
CA GLU A 328 5.39 0.88 8.66
C GLU A 328 4.26 -0.03 9.16
N ASN A 329 3.38 0.51 10.01
CA ASN A 329 2.20 -0.18 10.52
C ASN A 329 0.93 0.50 9.96
N PRO A 330 0.01 -0.23 9.32
CA PRO A 330 -1.27 0.33 8.84
C PRO A 330 -2.16 0.91 9.95
N PHE A 331 -1.86 0.60 11.22
CA PHE A 331 -2.53 1.17 12.40
C PHE A 331 -1.79 2.35 13.04
N SER A 332 -0.55 2.63 12.61
CA SER A 332 0.14 3.86 13.03
C SER A 332 -0.22 4.99 12.10
N SER A 333 -0.56 6.13 12.68
CA SER A 333 -0.62 7.39 11.94
C SER A 333 0.79 7.91 11.69
N GLY A 334 0.91 8.69 10.63
CA GLY A 334 2.18 9.21 10.15
C GLY A 334 2.23 9.06 8.66
N GLY A 335 1.60 10.01 7.97
CA GLY A 335 1.64 10.14 6.52
C GLY A 335 0.68 11.19 5.99
N ILE A 336 0.66 11.33 4.67
CA ILE A 336 -0.39 12.06 3.95
C ILE A 336 -1.54 11.09 3.71
N CYS A 337 -2.71 11.45 4.19
CA CYS A 337 -3.97 10.77 3.95
C CYS A 337 -4.69 11.45 2.78
N SER A 338 -4.88 10.71 1.69
CA SER A 338 -5.72 11.12 0.56
C SER A 338 -6.38 9.88 -0.01
N GLU A 339 -7.68 9.96 -0.29
CA GLU A 339 -8.44 8.85 -0.84
C GLU A 339 -9.00 9.22 -2.21
N SER A 340 -9.05 8.23 -3.11
CA SER A 340 -9.66 8.42 -4.44
C SER A 340 -11.17 8.69 -4.36
N SER A 341 -11.82 8.28 -3.27
CA SER A 341 -13.24 8.52 -3.00
C SER A 341 -13.56 9.96 -2.60
N ALA A 342 -12.57 10.72 -2.12
CA ALA A 342 -12.70 12.09 -1.62
C ALA A 342 -11.75 13.04 -2.38
N PRO A 343 -11.99 13.31 -3.67
CA PRO A 343 -11.08 14.07 -4.51
C PRO A 343 -10.93 15.51 -4.02
N GLY A 344 -9.69 15.96 -3.89
CA GLY A 344 -9.35 17.32 -3.45
C GLY A 344 -9.09 17.44 -1.95
N ILE A 345 -9.56 16.48 -1.14
CA ILE A 345 -9.28 16.46 0.29
C ILE A 345 -7.93 15.78 0.54
N ILE A 346 -7.01 16.51 1.16
CA ILE A 346 -5.67 16.03 1.54
C ILE A 346 -5.47 16.37 3.00
N VAL A 347 -5.16 15.38 3.82
CA VAL A 347 -4.86 15.58 5.25
C VAL A 347 -3.45 15.09 5.54
N ALA A 348 -2.65 15.88 6.25
CA ALA A 348 -1.26 15.54 6.50
C ALA A 348 -0.76 16.13 7.81
N ALA A 349 0.12 15.37 8.49
CA ALA A 349 0.93 15.89 9.58
C ALA A 349 2.11 16.70 9.02
N GLY A 350 2.45 17.81 9.65
CA GLY A 350 3.51 18.69 9.17
C GLY A 350 3.88 19.81 10.12
N ASN A 351 4.72 20.74 9.65
CA ASN A 351 5.06 21.96 10.37
C ASN A 351 5.20 23.13 9.38
N VAL A 352 5.04 24.35 9.90
CA VAL A 352 5.26 25.58 9.13
C VAL A 352 6.64 26.13 9.51
N GLY A 353 7.49 26.39 8.52
CA GLY A 353 8.85 26.87 8.79
C GLY A 353 9.74 26.94 7.56
N THR A 354 11.05 26.94 7.80
CA THR A 354 12.09 26.88 6.76
C THR A 354 12.41 25.45 6.33
N GLU A 355 12.18 24.48 7.22
CA GLU A 355 12.46 23.05 6.97
C GLU A 355 11.47 22.18 7.75
N LEU A 356 11.32 20.93 7.28
CA LEU A 356 10.56 19.90 7.98
C LEU A 356 11.20 19.62 9.35
N SER A 357 10.42 19.74 10.42
CA SER A 357 10.83 19.42 11.78
C SER A 357 9.89 18.43 12.43
N TYR A 358 10.47 17.47 13.15
CA TYR A 358 9.75 16.47 13.94
C TYR A 358 9.30 16.99 15.32
N SER A 359 9.66 18.22 15.68
CA SER A 359 9.21 18.85 16.92
C SER A 359 8.13 19.90 16.63
N GLY A 360 6.96 19.76 17.26
CA GLY A 360 5.83 20.69 17.06
C GLY A 360 5.06 20.43 15.76
N THR A 361 4.89 19.16 15.41
CA THR A 361 4.13 18.72 14.24
C THR A 361 2.63 18.85 14.50
N GLY A 362 1.95 19.64 13.68
CA GLY A 362 0.49 19.78 13.68
C GLY A 362 -0.15 19.07 12.48
N MET A 363 -1.48 18.95 12.51
CA MET A 363 -2.26 18.37 11.41
C MET A 363 -2.85 19.48 10.54
N PHE A 364 -2.70 19.33 9.22
CA PHE A 364 -3.19 20.27 8.21
C PHE A 364 -4.10 19.55 7.22
N ILE A 365 -5.11 20.26 6.73
CA ILE A 365 -6.03 19.78 5.70
C ILE A 365 -6.10 20.79 4.55
N SER A 366 -6.26 20.27 3.34
CA SER A 366 -6.62 21.01 2.14
C SER A 366 -7.88 20.38 1.56
N SER A 367 -8.79 21.22 1.07
CA SER A 367 -10.05 20.81 0.40
C SER A 367 -10.01 21.08 -1.11
N ASP A 368 -8.94 21.69 -1.60
CA ASP A 368 -8.79 22.17 -2.98
C ASP A 368 -7.52 21.59 -3.64
N ALA A 369 -7.18 20.34 -3.31
CA ALA A 369 -6.03 19.61 -3.83
C ALA A 369 -4.68 20.30 -3.55
N GLY A 370 -4.51 20.89 -2.37
CA GLY A 370 -3.25 21.47 -1.90
C GLY A 370 -2.99 22.91 -2.33
N ASN A 371 -4.01 23.64 -2.81
CA ASN A 371 -3.88 25.07 -3.12
C ASN A 371 -3.96 25.93 -1.85
N THR A 372 -4.90 25.63 -0.96
CA THR A 372 -5.04 26.25 0.35
C THR A 372 -4.97 25.21 1.44
N TRP A 373 -4.29 25.56 2.53
CA TRP A 373 -4.11 24.71 3.70
C TRP A 373 -4.68 25.40 4.93
N ARG A 374 -5.29 24.61 5.82
CA ARG A 374 -5.74 25.04 7.15
C ARG A 374 -5.24 24.06 8.19
N GLN A 375 -4.89 24.57 9.37
CA GLN A 375 -4.52 23.73 10.51
C GLN A 375 -5.79 23.22 11.20
N ILE A 376 -5.83 21.94 11.59
CA ILE A 376 -6.99 21.30 12.25
C ILE A 376 -6.68 20.80 13.65
N PHE A 377 -5.46 20.30 13.91
CA PHE A 377 -5.04 19.83 15.24
C PHE A 377 -3.59 20.23 15.53
N GLU A 378 -3.27 20.41 16.82
CA GLU A 378 -1.89 20.65 17.29
C GLU A 378 -1.08 19.34 17.39
N GLU A 379 -1.76 18.22 17.62
CA GLU A 379 -1.15 16.89 17.76
C GLU A 379 -1.56 15.98 16.61
N GLU A 380 -0.82 14.91 16.43
CA GLU A 380 -1.07 13.91 15.38
C GLU A 380 -2.35 13.13 15.64
N HIS A 381 -3.22 13.07 14.64
CA HIS A 381 -4.48 12.35 14.68
C HIS A 381 -4.56 11.40 13.49
N SER A 382 -5.07 10.20 13.73
CA SER A 382 -5.43 9.28 12.66
C SER A 382 -6.76 9.73 12.05
N ILE A 383 -6.81 9.85 10.72
CA ILE A 383 -7.96 10.36 9.98
C ILE A 383 -8.55 9.28 9.08
N TRP A 384 -9.87 9.17 9.06
CA TRP A 384 -10.61 8.32 8.14
C TRP A 384 -11.66 9.11 7.35
N PHE A 385 -11.80 8.74 6.08
CA PHE A 385 -12.80 9.28 5.17
C PHE A 385 -14.02 8.37 5.18
N LEU A 386 -15.19 8.96 5.38
CA LEU A 386 -16.49 8.31 5.37
C LEU A 386 -17.35 8.95 4.29
N ASP A 387 -18.23 8.17 3.66
CA ASP A 387 -19.18 8.62 2.63
C ASP A 387 -18.56 9.57 1.58
N HIS A 388 -17.61 9.08 0.78
CA HIS A 388 -16.88 9.90 -0.21
C HIS A 388 -16.17 11.15 0.33
N GLY A 389 -15.86 11.20 1.63
CA GLY A 389 -15.30 12.38 2.28
C GLY A 389 -16.34 13.40 2.73
N GLY A 390 -17.64 13.06 2.65
CA GLY A 390 -18.73 13.83 3.24
C GLY A 390 -18.63 13.89 4.77
N ALA A 391 -18.04 12.87 5.40
CA ALA A 391 -17.66 12.91 6.81
C ALA A 391 -16.20 12.54 7.03
N LEU A 392 -15.53 13.27 7.91
CA LEU A 392 -14.16 13.04 8.35
C LEU A 392 -14.15 12.67 9.82
N LEU A 393 -13.45 11.58 10.14
CA LEU A 393 -13.27 11.12 11.50
C LEU A 393 -11.81 11.28 11.92
N ALA A 394 -11.57 11.84 13.09
CA ALA A 394 -10.23 11.98 13.66
C ALA A 394 -10.14 11.38 15.07
N VAL A 395 -9.10 10.57 15.32
CA VAL A 395 -8.80 10.00 16.64
C VAL A 395 -7.36 10.33 17.02
N ALA A 396 -7.19 10.88 18.21
CA ALA A 396 -5.88 11.28 18.73
C ALA A 396 -4.96 10.07 18.84
N GLN A 397 -3.74 10.15 18.33
CA GLN A 397 -2.75 9.08 18.48
C GLN A 397 -1.98 9.25 19.79
N ALA A 398 -2.69 9.08 20.92
CA ALA A 398 -2.08 9.17 22.24
C ALA A 398 -1.56 7.80 22.70
N ALA A 399 -0.38 7.75 23.33
CA ALA A 399 0.12 6.56 24.04
C ALA A 399 -0.69 6.21 25.31
N GLY A 400 -1.73 6.99 25.61
CA GLY A 400 -2.62 6.82 26.74
C GLY A 400 -4.01 6.36 26.33
N PRO A 401 -4.89 6.07 27.30
CA PRO A 401 -6.24 5.62 27.01
C PRO A 401 -7.10 6.79 26.53
N ILE A 402 -7.85 6.59 25.46
CA ILE A 402 -8.66 7.60 24.76
C ILE A 402 -10.14 7.32 25.02
N ARG A 403 -10.95 8.38 25.08
CA ARG A 403 -12.41 8.31 25.27
C ARG A 403 -13.21 9.01 24.17
N HIS A 404 -12.57 9.92 23.46
CA HIS A 404 -13.21 10.82 22.53
C HIS A 404 -12.67 10.64 21.13
N PHE A 405 -13.53 10.83 20.14
CA PHE A 405 -13.16 11.03 18.74
C PHE A 405 -13.76 12.34 18.26
N TRP A 406 -13.21 12.87 17.17
CA TRP A 406 -13.68 14.08 16.52
C TRP A 406 -14.31 13.72 15.19
N LEU A 407 -15.41 14.38 14.86
CA LEU A 407 -16.15 14.18 13.63
C LEU A 407 -16.39 15.53 12.96
N SER A 408 -16.27 15.56 11.63
CA SER A 408 -16.57 16.74 10.83
C SER A 408 -17.39 16.33 9.62
N PHE A 409 -18.40 17.12 9.27
CA PHE A 409 -19.27 16.94 8.10
C PHE A 409 -19.11 18.06 7.06
N ASP A 410 -18.16 18.96 7.29
CA ASP A 410 -17.92 20.17 6.50
C ASP A 410 -16.46 20.22 6.01
N GLU A 411 -15.96 19.06 5.58
CA GLU A 411 -14.60 18.85 5.09
C GLU A 411 -13.50 19.22 6.10
N GLY A 412 -13.79 19.30 7.39
CA GLY A 412 -12.82 19.65 8.43
C GLY A 412 -12.76 21.15 8.75
N LEU A 413 -13.83 21.91 8.49
CA LEU A 413 -13.95 23.30 8.95
C LEU A 413 -14.37 23.35 10.43
N GLN A 414 -15.31 22.49 10.84
CA GLN A 414 -15.76 22.34 12.22
C GLN A 414 -15.65 20.88 12.67
N TRP A 415 -15.21 20.70 13.91
CA TRP A 415 -15.02 19.38 14.52
C TRP A 415 -15.86 19.25 15.78
N GLU A 416 -16.73 18.24 15.81
CA GLU A 416 -17.56 17.88 16.95
C GLU A 416 -16.94 16.73 17.72
N ARG A 417 -16.95 16.83 19.06
CA ARG A 417 -16.34 15.83 19.94
C ARG A 417 -17.37 14.84 20.45
N HIS A 418 -17.23 13.57 20.09
CA HIS A 418 -18.11 12.48 20.54
C HIS A 418 -17.38 11.52 21.49
N SER A 419 -18.15 10.86 22.36
CA SER A 419 -17.62 9.88 23.31
C SER A 419 -18.09 8.48 22.92
N PHE A 420 -17.16 7.57 22.61
CA PHE A 420 -17.49 6.19 22.22
C PHE A 420 -17.58 5.23 23.42
N SER A 421 -16.99 5.59 24.56
CA SER A 421 -16.99 4.76 25.77
C SER A 421 -17.22 5.57 27.05
N ARG A 422 -17.71 4.90 28.08
CA ARG A 422 -17.83 5.43 29.44
C ARG A 422 -16.47 5.49 30.15
N VAL A 423 -15.59 4.55 29.83
CA VAL A 423 -14.25 4.38 30.41
C VAL A 423 -13.21 4.64 29.33
N PRO A 424 -12.09 5.33 29.61
CA PRO A 424 -11.03 5.53 28.62
C PRO A 424 -10.39 4.18 28.27
N LEU A 425 -10.21 3.90 26.98
CA LEU A 425 -9.72 2.62 26.45
C LEU A 425 -8.47 2.83 25.59
N TYR A 426 -7.55 1.87 25.58
CA TYR A 426 -6.45 1.87 24.62
C TYR A 426 -6.99 1.40 23.27
N VAL A 427 -6.89 2.26 22.25
CA VAL A 427 -7.31 1.95 20.89
C VAL A 427 -6.07 1.45 20.14
N ASP A 428 -6.07 0.16 19.76
CA ASP A 428 -4.96 -0.45 19.00
C ASP A 428 -5.11 -0.19 17.50
N GLY A 429 -6.35 -0.01 17.02
CA GLY A 429 -6.61 0.24 15.60
C GLY A 429 -8.08 0.51 15.31
N ILE A 430 -8.33 1.21 14.21
CA ILE A 430 -9.65 1.55 13.70
C ILE A 430 -9.73 1.12 12.24
N LEU A 431 -10.88 0.57 11.89
CA LEU A 431 -11.19 0.06 10.56
C LEU A 431 -12.51 0.66 10.12
N VAL A 432 -12.54 1.16 8.89
CA VAL A 432 -13.76 1.57 8.20
C VAL A 432 -14.15 0.45 7.25
N GLU A 433 -15.46 0.24 7.07
CA GLU A 433 -15.94 -0.75 6.11
C GLU A 433 -15.41 -0.45 4.70
N PRO A 434 -14.84 -1.45 4.00
CA PRO A 434 -14.30 -1.27 2.65
C PRO A 434 -15.45 -1.09 1.65
N GLY A 435 -15.70 0.16 1.28
CA GLY A 435 -16.77 0.56 0.39
C GLY A 435 -16.79 2.08 0.27
N ILE A 436 -17.49 2.55 -0.76
CA ILE A 436 -17.50 3.97 -1.12
C ILE A 436 -18.51 4.76 -0.25
N GLU A 437 -19.58 4.09 0.19
CA GLU A 437 -20.71 4.65 0.98
C GLU A 437 -20.71 4.09 2.42
N SER A 438 -19.55 3.78 2.99
CA SER A 438 -19.49 3.18 4.34
C SER A 438 -19.73 4.22 5.43
N HIS A 439 -20.73 3.92 6.26
CA HIS A 439 -21.15 4.72 7.41
C HIS A 439 -20.74 4.08 8.75
N ILE A 440 -20.21 2.85 8.68
CA ILE A 440 -19.89 2.01 9.83
C ILE A 440 -18.38 2.04 10.09
N MET A 441 -18.05 2.35 11.35
CA MET A 441 -16.70 2.31 11.88
C MET A 441 -16.59 1.16 12.90
N THR A 442 -15.51 0.40 12.81
CA THR A 442 -15.15 -0.63 13.78
C THR A 442 -13.84 -0.23 14.47
N TYR A 443 -13.82 -0.17 15.80
CA TYR A 443 -12.62 0.11 16.56
C TYR A 443 -12.24 -1.09 17.43
N VAL A 444 -10.94 -1.38 17.48
CA VAL A 444 -10.37 -2.44 18.30
C VAL A 444 -9.70 -1.81 19.50
N THR A 445 -10.19 -2.15 20.68
CA THR A 445 -9.61 -1.68 21.94
C THR A 445 -8.99 -2.83 22.73
N LYS A 446 -7.92 -2.49 23.43
CA LYS A 446 -7.24 -3.39 24.34
C LYS A 446 -7.53 -2.96 25.76
N GLU A 447 -8.12 -3.85 26.53
CA GLU A 447 -8.20 -3.76 27.98
C GLU A 447 -7.10 -4.66 28.57
N VAL A 448 -6.67 -4.38 29.81
CA VAL A 448 -5.62 -5.17 30.45
C VAL A 448 -6.10 -6.63 30.60
N GLY A 449 -5.59 -7.51 29.74
CA GLY A 449 -5.93 -8.94 29.70
C GLY A 449 -7.05 -9.36 28.74
N SER A 450 -7.70 -8.43 28.02
CA SER A 450 -8.69 -8.77 26.99
C SER A 450 -8.74 -7.76 25.84
N SER A 451 -9.11 -8.22 24.64
CA SER A 451 -9.37 -7.32 23.50
C SER A 451 -10.87 -7.26 23.26
N SER A 452 -11.40 -6.05 23.07
CA SER A 452 -12.79 -5.81 22.74
C SER A 452 -12.89 -5.11 21.39
N VAL A 453 -13.93 -5.45 20.62
CA VAL A 453 -14.23 -4.78 19.36
C VAL A 453 -15.53 -4.01 19.56
N GLY A 454 -15.49 -2.71 19.25
CA GLY A 454 -16.65 -1.85 19.26
C GLY A 454 -17.03 -1.44 17.84
N LYS A 455 -18.32 -1.21 17.64
CA LYS A 455 -18.89 -0.69 16.39
C LYS A 455 -19.53 0.66 16.67
N TRP A 456 -19.37 1.60 15.74
CA TRP A 456 -20.10 2.86 15.73
C TRP A 456 -20.69 3.12 14.34
N ASP A 457 -21.89 3.68 14.30
CA ASP A 457 -22.63 3.97 13.07
C ASP A 457 -22.89 5.48 12.98
N THR A 458 -22.47 6.11 11.88
CA THR A 458 -22.70 7.53 11.62
C THR A 458 -24.16 7.86 11.34
N GLN A 459 -24.97 6.92 10.84
CA GLN A 459 -26.38 7.19 10.51
C GLN A 459 -27.21 7.51 11.75
N ASP A 460 -26.87 6.93 12.90
CA ASP A 460 -27.52 7.24 14.17
C ASP A 460 -27.26 8.70 14.60
N ALA A 461 -26.10 9.26 14.23
CA ALA A 461 -25.77 10.67 14.43
C ALA A 461 -26.38 11.59 13.36
N ALA A 462 -26.52 11.11 12.12
CA ALA A 462 -27.09 11.84 10.98
C ALA A 462 -28.63 11.92 10.97
N SER A 463 -29.30 11.41 12.01
CA SER A 463 -30.76 11.50 12.16
C SER A 463 -31.31 12.92 12.44
N MET A 464 -30.45 13.95 12.41
CA MET A 464 -30.86 15.36 12.27
C MET A 464 -30.85 15.77 10.79
N GLU A 465 -32.02 15.61 10.16
CA GLU A 465 -32.51 16.28 8.95
C GLU A 465 -31.48 16.87 7.97
N THR A 466 -31.10 16.10 6.94
CA THR A 466 -30.68 16.70 5.67
C THR A 466 -31.92 17.06 4.85
N THR A 467 -32.29 18.34 4.88
CA THR A 467 -33.17 18.92 3.85
C THR A 467 -32.34 19.11 2.57
N PRO A 468 -32.86 18.77 1.38
CA PRO A 468 -32.09 18.92 0.15
C PRO A 468 -31.99 20.41 -0.21
N SER A 469 -30.78 20.97 -0.17
CA SER A 469 -30.48 22.26 -0.81
C SER A 469 -29.74 22.02 -2.14
N PRO A 470 -30.06 22.78 -3.20
CA PRO A 470 -29.55 22.52 -4.54
C PRO A 470 -28.28 23.35 -4.79
N GLU A 471 -27.12 22.93 -4.32
CA GLU A 471 -25.83 23.47 -4.79
C GLU A 471 -24.74 22.39 -4.80
N LEU A 472 -24.84 21.41 -5.72
CA LEU A 472 -23.65 20.68 -6.17
C LEU A 472 -22.95 21.55 -7.22
N ARG A 473 -21.83 22.18 -6.81
CA ARG A 473 -20.92 22.84 -7.76
C ARG A 473 -20.09 21.78 -8.46
N GLN A 474 -20.25 21.73 -9.76
CA GLN A 474 -19.56 20.80 -10.66
C GLN A 474 -18.06 21.16 -10.73
N TRP A 475 -17.21 20.34 -10.13
CA TRP A 475 -15.79 20.30 -10.45
C TRP A 475 -15.56 19.15 -11.43
N GLN A 476 -15.12 19.49 -12.64
CA GLN A 476 -14.78 18.52 -13.68
C GLN A 476 -13.31 18.17 -13.54
N VAL A 477 -13.01 16.96 -13.05
CA VAL A 477 -11.67 16.37 -13.12
C VAL A 477 -11.83 14.94 -13.62
N ASP A 478 -11.37 14.71 -14.85
CA ASP A 478 -11.32 13.38 -15.45
C ASP A 478 -10.35 12.49 -14.64
N MET A 479 -10.87 11.41 -14.05
CA MET A 479 -10.03 10.28 -13.60
C MET A 479 -10.69 8.94 -13.95
N VAL A 480 -9.87 8.10 -14.57
CA VAL A 480 -10.18 6.76 -15.06
C VAL A 480 -9.84 5.75 -13.94
N GLN A 481 -10.73 4.74 -13.87
CA GLN A 481 -10.87 3.60 -12.94
C GLN A 481 -9.64 3.09 -12.19
#